data_AF-A0A530M2R0-F1
#
_entry.id   AF-A0A530M2R0-F1
#
_cell.length_a   1.000
_cell.length_b   1.000
_cell.length_c   1.000
_cell.angle_alpha   90.00
_cell.angle_beta   90.00
_cell.angle_gamma   90.00
#
_symmetry.space_group_name_H-M   'P 1'
#
loop_
_entity.id
_entity.type
_entity.pdbx_description
1 polymer ?
#
loop_
_entity_poly.entity_id
_entity_poly.type
_entity_poly.pdbx_seq_one_letter_code
_entity_poly.pdbx_strand_id
1 'polypeptide(L)' 'MLATRRTAGQRGARRNANPSLLRFLLGLFFLTLFLPLTALAAELPVLTGRVVDNADIIDAATEAALTRKLADFEAKSSD' A
#
# COMPACT_ATOMS: atom_id res chain seq x y z
N MET A 1 -50.25 -32.30 -47.63
CA MET A 1 -49.00 -32.83 -47.02
C MET A 1 -48.07 -31.64 -46.78
N LEU A 2 -48.22 -30.94 -45.64
CA LEU A 2 -47.38 -29.78 -45.30
C LEU A 2 -46.35 -30.18 -44.24
N ALA A 3 -45.09 -29.89 -44.56
CA ALA A 3 -43.92 -30.23 -43.78
C ALA A 3 -43.76 -29.33 -42.55
N THR A 4 -43.51 -29.97 -41.41
CA THR A 4 -42.98 -29.38 -40.18
C THR A 4 -41.55 -28.89 -40.40
N ARG A 5 -41.24 -27.61 -40.13
CA ARG A 5 -39.84 -27.17 -39.91
C ARG A 5 -39.70 -26.04 -38.88
N ARG A 6 -39.10 -26.44 -37.75
CA ARG A 6 -38.08 -25.74 -36.93
C ARG A 6 -38.44 -24.41 -36.27
N THR A 7 -38.70 -24.50 -34.97
CA THR A 7 -38.24 -23.52 -33.97
C THR A 7 -36.71 -23.48 -33.96
N ALA A 8 -36.15 -22.61 -34.80
CA ALA A 8 -34.72 -22.37 -34.85
C ALA A 8 -34.28 -21.51 -33.65
N GLY A 9 -33.62 -22.16 -32.70
CA GLY A 9 -32.42 -21.64 -32.03
C GLY A 9 -32.44 -20.19 -31.54
N GLN A 10 -33.06 -19.96 -30.39
CA GLN A 10 -32.48 -19.03 -29.40
C GLN A 10 -31.85 -19.83 -28.25
N ARG A 11 -30.97 -20.76 -28.63
CA ARG A 11 -29.92 -21.31 -27.75
C ARG A 11 -28.68 -20.47 -28.00
N GLY A 12 -28.51 -19.39 -27.24
CA GLY A 12 -27.38 -18.50 -27.38
C GLY A 12 -27.09 -17.80 -26.08
N ALA A 13 -26.26 -18.45 -25.26
CA ALA A 13 -25.55 -17.82 -24.14
C ALA A 13 -26.40 -17.31 -22.96
N ARG A 14 -27.20 -18.20 -22.34
CA ARG A 14 -27.18 -18.22 -20.86
C ARG A 14 -25.79 -18.71 -20.46
N ARG A 15 -24.81 -17.81 -20.48
CA ARG A 15 -23.52 -18.03 -19.83
C ARG A 15 -23.89 -18.19 -18.36
N ASN A 16 -23.88 -19.43 -17.87
CA ASN A 16 -23.98 -19.72 -16.45
C ASN A 16 -22.70 -19.17 -15.80
N ALA A 17 -22.63 -17.84 -15.66
CA ALA A 17 -21.53 -17.20 -14.98
C ALA A 17 -21.65 -17.65 -13.53
N ASN A 18 -20.75 -18.54 -13.11
CA ASN A 18 -20.73 -19.00 -11.74
C ASN A 18 -20.27 -17.83 -10.87
N PRO A 19 -21.17 -17.20 -10.08
CA PRO A 19 -20.81 -16.01 -9.31
C PRO A 19 -19.74 -16.32 -8.27
N SER A 20 -19.59 -17.59 -7.84
CA SER A 20 -18.50 -18.00 -6.96
C SER A 20 -17.13 -17.95 -7.65
N LEU A 21 -17.05 -18.35 -8.92
CA LEU A 21 -15.81 -18.26 -9.70
C LEU A 21 -15.41 -16.79 -9.93
N LEU A 22 -16.37 -15.92 -10.25
CA LEU A 22 -16.10 -14.49 -10.42
C LEU A 22 -15.59 -13.86 -9.12
N ARG A 23 -16.24 -14.17 -7.98
CA ARG A 23 -15.79 -13.69 -6.65
C ARG A 23 -14.40 -14.21 -6.30
N PHE A 24 -14.11 -15.46 -6.63
CA PHE A 24 -12.79 -16.05 -6.41
C PHE A 24 -11.70 -15.35 -7.24
N LEU A 25 -11.95 -15.13 -8.52
CA LEU A 25 -11.02 -14.42 -9.41
C LEU A 25 -10.82 -12.96 -8.97
N LEU A 26 -11.89 -12.30 -8.51
CA LEU A 26 -11.80 -10.94 -7.99
C LEU A 26 -10.98 -10.89 -6.70
N GLY A 27 -11.18 -11.85 -5.78
CA GLY A 27 -10.37 -11.98 -4.57
C GLY A 27 -8.90 -12.25 -4.89
N LEU A 28 -8.61 -13.12 -5.86
CA LEU A 28 -7.25 -13.40 -6.31
C LEU A 28 -6.59 -12.15 -6.94
N PHE A 29 -7.33 -11.40 -7.75
CA PHE A 29 -6.86 -10.14 -8.33
C PHE A 29 -6.51 -9.11 -7.26
N PHE A 30 -7.37 -8.92 -6.26
CA PHE A 30 -7.07 -8.02 -5.16
C PHE A 30 -5.87 -8.51 -4.34
N LEU A 31 -5.77 -9.82 -4.07
CA LEU A 31 -4.63 -10.37 -3.36
C LEU A 31 -3.32 -10.11 -4.12
N THR A 32 -3.26 -10.41 -5.42
CA THR A 32 -2.03 -10.18 -6.21
C THR A 32 -1.70 -8.70 -6.37
N LEU A 33 -2.70 -7.84 -6.47
CA LEU A 33 -2.51 -6.39 -6.59
C LEU A 33 -1.98 -5.74 -5.31
N PHE A 34 -2.50 -6.16 -4.15
CA PHE A 34 -2.18 -5.52 -2.87
C PHE A 34 -1.06 -6.21 -2.08
N LEU A 35 -0.74 -7.47 -2.36
CA LEU A 35 0.34 -8.20 -1.69
C LEU A 35 1.72 -7.52 -1.79
N PRO A 36 2.17 -6.96 -2.93
CA PRO A 36 3.49 -6.34 -3.01
C PRO A 36 3.57 -4.97 -2.32
N LEU A 37 2.47 -4.40 -1.83
CA LEU A 37 2.44 -3.07 -1.25
C LEU A 37 3.32 -2.96 0.02
N THR A 38 3.55 -4.07 0.73
CA THR A 38 4.45 -4.13 1.89
C THR A 38 5.92 -3.93 1.52
N ALA A 39 6.31 -4.25 0.28
CA ALA A 39 7.67 -4.06 -0.22
C ALA A 39 7.98 -2.59 -0.59
N LEU A 40 6.96 -1.72 -0.59
CA LEU A 40 7.12 -0.28 -0.83
C LEU A 40 7.39 0.52 0.45
N ALA A 41 7.50 -0.14 1.60
CA ALA A 41 7.85 0.54 2.85
C ALA A 41 9.28 1.10 2.76
N ALA A 42 9.42 2.41 2.95
CA ALA A 42 10.72 3.05 3.01
C ALA A 42 11.47 2.63 4.29
N GLU A 43 12.77 2.39 4.18
CA GLU A 43 13.63 2.21 5.35
C GLU A 43 13.69 3.53 6.14
N LEU A 44 13.31 3.48 7.41
CA LEU A 44 13.37 4.63 8.30
C LEU A 44 14.81 4.83 8.77
N PRO A 45 15.33 6.08 8.81
CA PRO A 45 16.64 6.35 9.36
C PRO A 45 16.69 6.00 10.85
N VAL A 46 17.86 5.63 11.33
CA VAL A 46 18.08 5.35 12.75
C VAL A 46 17.94 6.65 13.53
N LEU A 47 16.85 6.78 14.31
CA LEU A 47 16.51 7.97 15.09
C LEU A 47 17.29 8.04 16.41
N THR A 48 18.62 7.93 16.36
CA THR A 48 19.49 8.00 17.53
C THR A 48 20.02 9.41 17.77
N GLY A 49 20.21 9.79 19.04
CA GLY A 49 20.67 11.12 19.40
C GLY A 49 19.54 12.15 19.41
N ARG A 50 19.90 13.45 19.46
CA ARG A 50 18.94 14.56 19.49
C ARG A 50 18.64 15.15 18.11
N VAL A 51 19.63 15.13 17.22
CA VAL A 51 19.53 15.65 15.86
C VAL A 51 19.99 14.56 14.91
N VAL A 52 19.21 14.33 13.85
CA VAL A 52 19.51 13.35 12.81
C VAL A 52 19.46 14.10 11.48
N ASP A 53 20.62 14.44 10.94
CA ASP A 53 20.72 15.01 9.59
C ASP A 53 21.27 13.97 8.60
N ASN A 54 20.38 13.14 8.07
CA ASN A 54 20.73 12.18 7.01
C ASN A 54 20.72 12.81 5.60
N ALA A 55 20.32 14.07 5.49
CA ALA A 55 20.21 14.79 4.22
C ALA A 55 21.40 15.73 3.95
N ASP A 56 22.31 15.87 4.93
CA ASP A 56 23.50 16.73 4.86
C ASP A 56 23.14 18.18 4.49
N ILE A 57 22.08 18.69 5.14
CA ILE A 57 21.50 20.02 4.91
C ILE A 57 22.04 21.04 5.93
N ILE A 58 22.35 20.62 7.15
CA ILE A 58 22.78 21.52 8.23
C ILE A 58 24.29 21.47 8.41
N ASP A 59 24.89 22.62 8.70
CA ASP A 59 26.30 22.67 9.07
C ASP A 59 26.52 22.19 10.51
N ALA A 60 27.76 21.77 10.81
CA ALA A 60 28.13 21.23 12.11
C ALA A 60 27.90 22.21 13.29
N ALA A 61 28.05 23.52 13.07
CA ALA A 61 27.80 24.50 14.14
C ALA A 61 26.30 24.60 14.44
N THR A 62 25.46 24.55 13.41
CA THR A 62 24.00 24.47 13.54
C THR A 62 23.56 23.20 14.25
N GLU A 63 24.10 22.03 13.88
CA GLU A 63 23.78 20.76 14.56
C GLU A 63 24.16 20.79 16.04
N ALA A 64 25.34 21.32 16.38
CA ALA A 64 25.80 21.46 17.76
C ALA A 64 24.89 22.41 18.57
N ALA A 65 24.48 23.53 17.98
CA ALA A 65 23.57 24.48 18.61
C ALA A 65 22.20 23.86 18.89
N LEU A 66 21.66 23.10 17.93
CA LEU A 66 20.39 22.38 18.09
C LEU A 66 20.49 21.29 19.17
N THR A 67 21.56 20.50 19.16
CA THR A 67 21.81 19.46 20.16
C THR A 67 21.84 20.04 21.58
N ARG A 68 22.52 21.17 21.77
CA ARG A 68 22.57 21.84 23.07
C ARG A 68 21.22 22.38 23.50
N LYS A 69 20.49 23.04 22.59
CA LYS A 69 19.15 23.54 22.87
C LYS A 69 18.21 22.41 23.30
N LEU A 70 18.20 21.29 22.59
CA LEU A 70 17.36 20.14 22.92
C LEU A 70 17.73 19.55 24.29
N ALA A 71 19.02 19.45 24.62
CA ALA A 71 19.47 19.02 25.95
C ALA A 71 18.97 19.95 27.07
N ASP A 72 19.05 21.26 26.88
CA ASP A 72 18.56 22.25 27.87
C ASP A 72 17.03 22.15 28.06
N PHE A 73 16.29 21.81 27.01
CA PHE A 73 14.84 21.61 27.07
C PHE A 73 14.48 20.31 27.80
N GLU A 74 15.17 19.21 27.49
CA GLU A 74 14.99 17.93 28.18
C GLU A 74 15.24 18.08 29.69
N ALA A 75 16.34 18.73 30.07
CA ALA A 75 16.67 18.98 31.47
C ALA A 75 15.61 19.79 32.20
N LYS A 76 14.99 20.80 31.55
CA LYS A 76 13.89 21.59 32.13
C LYS A 76 12.57 20.83 32.23
N SER A 77 12.33 19.90 31.31
CA SER A 77 11.09 19.12 31.26
C SER A 77 11.06 17.93 32.21
N SER A 78 12.23 17.52 32.71
CA SER A 78 12.40 16.38 33.62
C SER A 78 12.30 16.74 35.11
N ASP A 79 12.13 18.03 35.44
CA ASP A 79 11.88 18.56 36.80
C ASP A 79 10.37 18.75 37.02
#